data_AF-A0AAV5U1A1-F1
#
_entry.id   AF-A0AAV5U1A1-F1
#
_cell.length_a   1.000
_cell.length_b   1.000
_cell.length_c   1.000
_cell.angle_alpha   90.00
_cell.angle_beta   90.00
_cell.angle_gamma   90.00
#
_symmetry.space_group_name_H-M   'P 1'
#
loop_
_entity.id
_entity.type
_entity.pdbx_description
1 polymer ?
#
loop_
_entity_poly.entity_id
_entity_poly.type
_entity_poly.pdbx_seq_one_letter_code
_entity_poly.pdbx_strand_id
1 'polypeptide(L)'
;AEYFCTHMESGVPPFWLKLKVGAIVILLRNVDLSSGLCNGTRLIVDAMFEKSVTVRQLDPRWKGQTHDIGRMEISPPAAKNQKPLYTRTQLPFRLAYCLTINKSQGQTFERVG
;
A
#
# COMPACT_ATOMS: atom_id res chain seq x y z
N ALA A 1 -5.90 -4.50 -25.07
CA ALA A 1 -5.39 -3.72 -23.91
C ALA A 1 -5.80 -4.49 -22.66
N GLU A 2 -4.96 -4.93 -21.73
CA GLU A 2 -3.56 -4.63 -21.46
C GLU A 2 -3.00 -5.77 -20.59
N TYR A 3 -1.76 -6.16 -20.90
CA TYR A 3 -0.94 -7.13 -20.17
C TYR A 3 -0.44 -6.56 -18.83
N PHE A 4 -1.35 -6.19 -17.91
CA PHE A 4 -0.98 -5.62 -16.60
C PHE A 4 -0.88 -6.64 -15.45
N CYS A 5 -0.67 -7.92 -15.77
CA CYS A 5 -0.62 -8.99 -14.77
C CYS A 5 0.56 -9.97 -14.96
N THR A 6 1.67 -9.54 -15.55
CA THR A 6 2.88 -10.36 -15.61
C THR A 6 3.91 -9.83 -14.60
N HIS A 7 4.08 -10.57 -13.50
CA HIS A 7 5.06 -10.35 -12.41
C HIS A 7 4.78 -9.18 -11.43
N MET A 8 3.68 -9.23 -10.69
CA MET A 8 3.70 -8.63 -9.34
C MET A 8 4.29 -9.65 -8.36
N GLU A 9 5.60 -9.59 -8.09
CA GLU A 9 6.17 -10.29 -6.94
C GLU A 9 5.41 -9.85 -5.68
N SER A 10 4.91 -10.80 -4.89
CA SER A 10 4.12 -10.51 -3.69
C SER A 10 4.96 -9.67 -2.72
N GLY A 11 4.54 -8.44 -2.45
CA GLY A 11 5.18 -7.54 -1.49
C GLY A 11 6.03 -6.42 -2.07
N VAL A 12 6.10 -6.28 -3.40
CA VAL A 12 6.75 -5.14 -4.07
C VAL A 12 5.70 -4.28 -4.80
N PRO A 13 5.72 -2.94 -4.67
CA PRO A 13 4.81 -2.07 -5.41
C PRO A 13 5.08 -2.15 -6.92
N PRO A 14 4.06 -1.91 -7.76
CA PRO A 14 4.19 -2.00 -9.21
C PRO A 14 5.28 -1.06 -9.76
N PHE A 15 5.89 -1.43 -10.89
CA PHE A 15 6.92 -0.61 -11.53
C PHE A 15 6.42 0.82 -11.84
N TRP A 16 5.15 0.96 -12.20
CA TRP A 16 4.51 2.27 -12.35
C TRP A 16 3.40 2.42 -11.31
N LEU A 17 3.56 3.36 -10.38
CA LEU A 17 2.53 3.72 -9.40
C LEU A 17 1.89 5.04 -9.82
N LYS A 18 0.67 4.97 -10.37
CA LYS A 18 -0.14 6.14 -10.70
C LYS A 18 -1.15 6.35 -9.58
N LEU A 19 -1.01 7.43 -8.81
CA LEU A 19 -1.96 7.81 -7.76
C LEU A 19 -2.75 9.05 -8.19
N LYS A 20 -3.92 9.21 -7.59
CA LYS A 20 -4.72 10.43 -7.68
C LYS A 20 -5.26 10.77 -6.29
N VAL A 21 -5.51 12.04 -6.02
CA VAL A 21 -6.24 12.47 -4.82
C VAL A 21 -7.62 11.79 -4.80
N GLY A 22 -8.02 11.33 -3.62
CA GLY A 22 -9.23 10.54 -3.40
C GLY A 22 -9.09 9.04 -3.72
N ALA A 23 -7.95 8.57 -4.24
CA ALA A 23 -7.75 7.13 -4.45
C ALA A 23 -7.61 6.39 -3.12
N ILE A 24 -8.21 5.20 -3.04
CA ILE A 24 -8.00 4.29 -1.92
C ILE A 24 -6.74 3.45 -2.22
N VAL A 25 -5.83 3.41 -1.26
CA VAL A 25 -4.59 2.64 -1.31
C VAL A 25 -4.47 1.72 -0.10
N ILE A 26 -3.67 0.68 -0.23
CA ILE A 26 -3.30 -0.24 0.85
C ILE A 26 -1.79 -0.14 1.08
N LEU A 27 -1.38 -0.07 2.35
CA LEU A 27 0.02 -0.15 2.74
C LEU A 27 0.58 -1.55 2.51
N LEU A 28 1.76 -1.63 1.90
CA LEU A 28 2.46 -2.90 1.63
C LEU A 28 3.48 -3.27 2.72
N ARG A 29 3.80 -2.33 3.61
CA ARG A 29 4.81 -2.48 4.67
C ARG A 29 4.35 -1.76 5.93
N ASN A 30 4.91 -2.15 7.07
CA ASN A 30 4.72 -1.44 8.33
C ASN A 30 5.53 -0.14 8.28
N VAL A 31 4.85 0.98 8.52
CA VAL A 31 5.46 2.31 8.62
C VAL A 31 5.51 2.70 10.10
N ASP A 32 4.37 2.60 10.78
CA ASP A 32 4.26 2.89 12.21
C ASP A 32 3.14 2.03 12.81
N LEU A 33 3.53 1.05 13.63
CA LEU A 33 2.60 0.15 14.30
C LEU A 33 1.79 0.87 15.39
N SER A 34 2.36 1.91 16.01
CA SER A 34 1.70 2.65 17.10
C SER A 34 0.52 3.48 16.58
N SER A 35 0.64 4.05 15.38
CA SER A 35 -0.41 4.79 14.69
C SER A 35 -1.29 3.90 13.79
N GLY A 36 -1.16 2.57 13.84
CA GLY A 36 -1.95 1.66 12.99
C GLY A 36 -1.62 1.69 11.50
N LEU A 37 -0.45 2.23 11.10
CA LEU A 37 0.08 2.22 9.75
C LEU A 37 0.86 0.92 9.49
N CYS A 38 0.14 -0.19 9.49
CA CYS A 38 0.70 -1.52 9.21
C CYS A 38 0.38 -2.00 7.80
N ASN A 39 1.02 -3.09 7.39
CA ASN A 39 0.73 -3.77 6.13
C ASN A 39 -0.76 -4.18 6.09
N GLY A 40 -1.46 -3.82 5.02
CA GLY A 40 -2.90 -4.07 4.88
C GLY A 40 -3.79 -2.91 5.33
N THR A 41 -3.25 -1.87 5.97
CA THR A 41 -4.03 -0.67 6.33
C THR A 41 -4.53 0.03 5.07
N ARG A 42 -5.83 0.29 5.04
CA ARG A 42 -6.52 1.03 3.97
C ARG A 42 -6.46 2.52 4.26
N LEU A 43 -6.03 3.28 3.27
CA LEU A 43 -5.85 4.72 3.36
C LEU A 43 -6.49 5.40 2.14
N ILE A 44 -6.89 6.67 2.30
CA ILE A 44 -7.30 7.53 1.19
C ILE A 44 -6.24 8.60 0.96
N VAL A 45 -5.87 8.82 -0.30
CA VAL A 45 -4.92 9.87 -0.69
C VAL A 45 -5.60 11.23 -0.58
N ASP A 46 -5.03 12.13 0.21
CA ASP A 46 -5.56 13.49 0.42
C ASP A 46 -4.78 14.54 -0.38
N ALA A 47 -3.46 14.43 -0.39
CA ALA A 47 -2.58 15.31 -1.16
C ALA A 47 -1.34 14.55 -1.65
N MET A 48 -0.74 15.03 -2.73
CA MET A 48 0.47 14.48 -3.32
C MET A 48 1.54 15.55 -3.44
N PHE A 49 2.74 15.24 -2.97
CA PHE A 49 3.92 16.07 -3.08
C PHE A 49 5.00 15.34 -3.91
N GLU A 50 6.10 16.01 -4.21
CA GLU A 50 7.17 15.47 -5.05
C GLU A 50 7.78 14.17 -4.47
N LYS A 51 7.89 14.09 -3.13
CA LYS A 51 8.56 12.99 -2.41
C LYS A 51 7.69 12.27 -1.38
N SER A 52 6.50 12.77 -1.10
CA SER A 52 5.58 12.24 -0.09
C SER A 52 4.13 12.32 -0.55
N VAL A 53 3.27 11.55 0.09
CA VAL A 53 1.83 11.57 -0.13
C VAL A 53 1.15 11.66 1.23
N THR A 54 0.28 12.65 1.40
CA THR A 54 -0.58 12.74 2.57
C THR A 54 -1.74 11.80 2.40
N VAL A 55 -1.95 10.98 3.42
CA VAL A 55 -2.95 9.93 3.43
C VAL A 55 -3.74 9.97 4.72
N ARG A 56 -5.02 9.60 4.65
CA ARG A 56 -5.91 9.52 5.81
C ARG A 56 -6.35 8.09 6.02
N GLN A 57 -6.41 7.65 7.27
CA GLN A 57 -6.90 6.30 7.59
C GLN A 57 -8.41 6.16 7.36
N LEU A 58 -8.80 5.03 6.77
CA LEU A 58 -10.22 4.65 6.61
C LEU A 58 -10.77 3.91 7.82
N ASP A 59 -9.90 3.32 8.66
CA ASP A 59 -10.33 2.61 9.86
C ASP A 59 -11.00 3.57 10.85
N PRO A 60 -12.23 3.28 11.33
CA PRO A 60 -12.93 4.12 12.30
C PRO A 60 -12.14 4.41 13.59
N ARG A 61 -11.23 3.51 13.99
CA ARG A 61 -10.40 3.67 15.20
C ARG A 61 -9.45 4.86 15.11
N TRP A 62 -9.05 5.22 13.89
CA TRP A 62 -8.09 6.28 13.61
C TRP A 62 -8.70 7.39 12.76
N LYS A 63 -10.03 7.52 12.82
CA LYS A 63 -10.81 8.38 11.93
C LYS A 63 -10.32 9.83 12.02
N GLY A 64 -9.92 10.37 10.86
CA GLY A 64 -9.49 11.76 10.72
C GLY A 64 -7.98 11.99 10.90
N GLN A 65 -7.22 10.97 11.31
CA GLN A 65 -5.76 11.10 11.39
C GLN A 65 -5.15 11.08 9.98
N THR A 66 -4.27 12.05 9.73
CA THR A 66 -3.54 12.21 8.48
C THR A 66 -2.05 11.96 8.71
N HIS A 67 -1.39 11.37 7.72
CA HIS A 67 0.01 11.01 7.78
C HIS A 67 0.68 11.31 6.45
N ASP A 68 1.92 11.79 6.51
CA ASP A 68 2.75 11.97 5.34
C ASP A 68 3.66 10.76 5.18
N ILE A 69 3.49 10.03 4.08
CA ILE A 69 4.26 8.83 3.80
C ILE A 69 5.21 9.11 2.63
N GLY A 70 6.50 8.96 2.92
CA GLY A 70 7.58 9.07 1.94
C GLY A 70 7.87 7.76 1.20
N ARG A 71 8.78 7.84 0.23
CA ARG A 71 9.33 6.65 -0.43
C ARG A 71 10.20 5.86 0.55
N MET A 72 10.15 4.53 0.46
CA MET A 72 11.00 3.64 1.25
C MET A 72 11.63 2.57 0.37
N GLU A 73 12.73 1.98 0.84
CA GLU A 73 13.35 0.86 0.15
C GLU A 73 12.51 -0.41 0.34
N ILE A 74 12.12 -1.01 -0.78
CA ILE A 74 11.31 -2.22 -0.82
C ILE A 74 12.09 -3.25 -1.61
N SER A 75 12.37 -4.36 -0.94
CA SER A 75 12.94 -5.57 -1.53
C SER A 75 11.89 -6.66 -1.65
N PRO A 76 11.96 -7.51 -2.69
CA PRO A 76 11.17 -8.73 -2.73
C PRO A 76 11.52 -9.66 -1.56
N PRO A 77 10.57 -10.46 -1.09
CA PRO A 77 10.83 -11.44 -0.04
C PRO A 77 11.87 -12.45 -0.53
N ALA A 78 13.07 -12.40 0.05
CA ALA A 78 14.13 -13.36 -0.21
C ALA A 78 13.94 -14.63 0.64
N ALA A 79 14.41 -15.78 0.13
CA ALA A 79 14.52 -17.00 0.94
C ALA A 79 15.44 -16.75 2.14
N LYS A 80 15.23 -17.49 3.25
CA LYS A 80 16.08 -17.39 4.46
C LYS A 80 17.55 -17.53 4.04
N ASN A 81 18.37 -16.56 4.47
CA ASN A 81 19.82 -16.44 4.21
C ASN A 81 20.25 -15.97 2.81
N GLN A 82 19.36 -15.41 2.00
CA GLN A 82 19.74 -14.77 0.73
C GLN A 82 19.58 -13.25 0.79
N LYS A 83 20.56 -12.53 0.22
CA LYS A 83 20.43 -11.09 -0.02
C LYS A 83 19.32 -10.87 -1.05
N PRO A 84 18.49 -9.82 -0.89
CA PRO A 84 17.51 -9.48 -1.92
C PRO A 84 18.24 -9.21 -3.23
N LEU A 85 17.72 -9.77 -4.33
CA LEU A 85 18.31 -9.65 -5.67
C LEU A 85 18.42 -8.18 -6.11
N TYR A 86 17.49 -7.34 -5.66
CA TYR A 86 17.49 -5.90 -5.87
C TYR A 86 16.66 -5.20 -4.78
N THR A 87 16.93 -3.92 -4.56
CA THR A 87 16.11 -3.02 -3.73
C THR A 87 15.51 -1.93 -4.60
N ARG A 88 14.35 -1.42 -4.22
CA ARG A 88 13.66 -0.36 -4.95
C ARG A 88 13.11 0.69 -4.02
N THR A 89 13.50 1.94 -4.22
CA THR A 89 12.95 3.08 -3.48
C THR A 89 11.62 3.51 -4.10
N GLN A 90 10.51 3.26 -3.41
CA GLN A 90 9.17 3.59 -3.89
C GLN A 90 8.21 3.86 -2.73
N LEU A 91 7.10 4.55 -3.00
CA LEU A 91 6.00 4.64 -2.05
C LEU A 91 5.47 3.24 -1.70
N PRO A 92 5.25 2.90 -0.42
CA PRO A 92 4.79 1.59 0.01
C PRO A 92 3.28 1.38 -0.20
N PHE A 93 2.75 1.85 -1.32
CA PHE A 93 1.32 1.79 -1.62
C PHE A 93 1.02 0.86 -2.79
N ARG A 94 -0.15 0.25 -2.71
CA ARG A 94 -0.83 -0.35 -3.85
C ARG A 94 -2.24 0.21 -3.95
N LEU A 95 -2.67 0.53 -5.17
CA LEU A 95 -4.06 0.93 -5.42
C LEU A 95 -5.03 -0.19 -5.00
N ALA A 96 -6.10 0.17 -4.30
CA ALA A 96 -7.12 -0.75 -3.81
C ALA A 96 -8.31 -0.92 -4.76
N TYR A 97 -8.18 -0.54 -6.05
CA TYR A 97 -9.30 -0.48 -7.01
C TYR A 97 -10.00 -1.82 -7.31
N CYS A 98 -9.39 -2.95 -6.96
CA CYS A 98 -10.04 -4.25 -6.99
C CYS A 98 -9.50 -5.06 -5.81
N LEU A 99 -10.28 -5.11 -4.73
CA LEU A 99 -10.31 -6.31 -3.91
C LEU A 99 -10.77 -7.45 -4.85
N THR A 100 -9.85 -8.08 -5.58
CA THR A 100 -10.07 -9.45 -6.01
C THR A 100 -10.39 -10.19 -4.72
N ILE A 101 -11.60 -10.74 -4.66
CA ILE A 101 -12.29 -11.42 -3.56
C ILE A 101 -11.40 -12.37 -2.72
N ASN A 102 -10.20 -12.70 -3.18
CA ASN A 102 -9.28 -13.67 -2.61
C ASN A 102 -8.27 -13.16 -1.55
N LYS A 103 -8.34 -11.89 -1.09
CA LYS A 103 -7.50 -11.37 0.02
C LYS A 103 -8.30 -10.81 1.21
N SER A 104 -9.63 -10.92 1.19
CA SER A 104 -10.49 -10.53 2.31
C SER A 104 -10.65 -11.61 3.38
N GLN A 105 -10.06 -12.80 3.22
CA GLN A 105 -10.01 -13.81 4.27
C GLN A 105 -9.15 -13.30 5.44
N GLY A 106 -9.83 -12.70 6.44
CA GLY A 106 -9.24 -12.15 7.65
C GLY A 106 -9.49 -10.65 7.89
N GLN A 107 -10.08 -9.91 6.94
CA GLN A 107 -10.54 -8.53 7.18
C GLN A 107 -12.07 -8.48 7.17
N THR A 108 -12.65 -8.07 8.30
CA THR A 108 -14.08 -7.80 8.41
C THR A 108 -14.40 -6.51 7.65
N PHE A 109 -15.21 -6.61 6.60
CA PHE A 109 -15.75 -5.45 5.88
C PHE A 109 -17.21 -5.26 6.31
N GLU A 110 -17.53 -4.12 6.94
CA GLU A 110 -18.91 -3.79 7.36
C GLU A 110 -19.80 -3.34 6.20
N ARG A 111 -19.24 -3.02 5.02
CA ARG A 111 -20.05 -2.66 3.85
C ARG A 111 -19.31 -2.94 2.55
N VAL A 112 -19.92 -3.79 1.72
CA VAL A 112 -19.62 -3.92 0.29
C VAL A 112 -20.84 -3.37 -0.45
N GLY A 113 -20.61 -2.45 -1.37
CA GLY A 113 -21.61 -1.84 -2.23
C GLY A 113 -21.05 -1.72 -3.64
#